data_AF-A0A1B3MRE0-F1
#
_entry.id   AF-A0A1B3MRE0-F1
#
_cell.length_a   1.000
_cell.length_b   1.000
_cell.length_c   1.000
_cell.angle_alpha   90.00
_cell.angle_beta   90.00
_cell.angle_gamma   90.00
#
_symmetry.space_group_name_H-M   'P 1'
#
loop_
_entity.id
_entity.type
_entity.pdbx_description
1 polymer ?
#
loop_
_entity_poly.entity_id
_entity_poly.type
_entity_poly.pdbx_seq_one_letter_code
_entity_poly.pdbx_strand_id
1 'polypeptide(L)'
;MITYTGLVTLATQYMPWGVMANYASTERFFEELFPGRAGVPRSGVAAPLVYVSPLMAIASRTWGGAGVGSIQVTNPGDSTATITLRRSATTAIGARGESIVFAGPSGKLLDRHAQEGGALATQSVMVGLHAGRFANWGLRWLYFLSGIGGTIMVGSGLVLWTVKRRAKLPDPMQPHFGFRLVERLNIAAIVGLPAGLATYFLANRLLPIAMSDRAE
;
A
#
# COMPACT_ATOMS: atom_id res chain seq x y z
N MET A 1 12.50 1.19 10.27
CA MET A 1 11.36 0.27 10.00
C MET A 1 10.62 0.62 8.72
N ILE A 2 10.11 1.86 8.55
CA ILE A 2 9.36 2.26 7.33
C ILE A 2 10.18 2.11 6.03
N THR A 3 11.46 2.49 6.02
CA THR A 3 12.31 2.41 4.82
C THR A 3 12.48 0.98 4.31
N TYR A 4 12.90 0.05 5.17
CA TYR A 4 13.07 -1.35 4.80
C TYR A 4 11.74 -2.02 4.42
N THR A 5 10.70 -1.82 5.22
CA THR A 5 9.37 -2.38 4.90
C THR A 5 8.80 -1.79 3.60
N GLY A 6 9.15 -0.54 3.26
CA GLY A 6 8.82 0.08 1.98
C GLY A 6 9.48 -0.62 0.79
N LEU A 7 10.76 -0.98 0.89
CA LEU A 7 11.43 -1.79 -0.14
C LEU A 7 10.73 -3.13 -0.35
N VAL A 8 10.24 -3.75 0.73
CA VAL A 8 9.50 -5.02 0.66
C VAL A 8 8.16 -4.88 -0.07
N THR A 9 7.49 -3.72 0.00
CA THR A 9 6.24 -3.48 -0.76
C THR A 9 6.46 -3.49 -2.28
N LEU A 10 7.68 -3.16 -2.72
CA LEU A 10 8.09 -3.03 -4.12
C LEU A 10 9.16 -4.07 -4.50
N ALA A 11 9.31 -5.14 -3.70
CA ALA A 11 10.41 -6.09 -3.85
C ALA A 11 10.50 -6.71 -5.25
N THR A 12 9.35 -7.02 -5.87
CA THR A 12 9.29 -7.58 -7.23
C THR A 12 9.74 -6.60 -8.31
N GLN A 13 9.66 -5.29 -8.04
CA GLN A 13 10.10 -4.25 -8.97
C GLN A 13 11.60 -3.99 -8.85
N TYR A 14 12.15 -4.06 -7.64
CA TYR A 14 13.59 -3.86 -7.40
C TYR A 14 14.42 -5.13 -7.63
N MET A 15 13.85 -6.32 -7.41
CA MET A 15 14.54 -7.61 -7.52
C MET A 15 13.72 -8.61 -8.35
N PRO A 16 13.52 -8.38 -9.66
CA PRO A 16 12.70 -9.25 -10.50
C PRO A 16 13.35 -10.59 -10.82
N TRP A 17 14.67 -10.73 -10.63
CA TRP A 17 15.45 -11.90 -11.07
C TRP A 17 14.95 -13.23 -10.49
N GLY A 18 14.46 -13.22 -9.24
CA GLY A 18 13.86 -14.42 -8.64
C GLY A 18 12.62 -14.89 -9.39
N VAL A 19 11.77 -13.96 -9.83
CA VAL A 19 10.59 -14.27 -10.66
C VAL A 19 11.05 -14.70 -12.05
N MET A 20 11.95 -13.96 -12.69
CA MET A 20 12.46 -14.28 -14.03
C MET A 20 13.14 -15.64 -14.13
N ALA A 21 13.81 -16.09 -13.07
CA ALA A 21 14.50 -17.37 -13.05
C ALA A 21 13.57 -18.57 -12.82
N ASN A 22 12.42 -18.38 -12.18
CA ASN A 22 11.51 -19.46 -11.77
C ASN A 22 10.17 -19.46 -12.51
N TYR A 23 9.82 -18.39 -13.21
CA TYR A 23 8.53 -18.22 -13.89
C TYR A 23 8.71 -17.83 -15.35
N ALA A 24 7.86 -18.40 -16.21
CA ALA A 24 7.83 -18.08 -17.64
C ALA A 24 7.33 -16.65 -17.93
N SER A 25 6.49 -16.11 -17.05
CA SER A 25 6.03 -14.73 -17.13
C SER A 25 5.72 -14.17 -15.74
N THR A 26 5.72 -12.84 -15.60
CA THR A 26 5.41 -12.17 -14.32
C THR A 26 3.93 -12.31 -13.95
N GLU A 27 3.06 -12.46 -14.95
CA GLU A 27 1.62 -12.67 -14.78
C GLU A 27 1.34 -13.99 -14.04
N ARG A 28 1.96 -15.09 -14.47
CA ARG A 28 1.84 -16.40 -13.78
C ARG A 28 2.23 -16.31 -12.30
N PHE A 29 3.34 -15.63 -12.00
CA PHE A 29 3.76 -15.43 -10.62
C PHE A 29 2.69 -14.68 -9.80
N PHE A 30 2.09 -13.63 -10.36
CA PHE A 30 1.05 -12.89 -9.67
C PHE A 30 -0.29 -13.62 -9.60
N GLU A 31 -0.61 -14.51 -10.53
CA GLU A 31 -1.77 -15.41 -10.45
C GLU A 31 -1.64 -16.38 -9.28
N GLU A 32 -0.46 -16.98 -9.09
CA GLU A 32 -0.18 -17.85 -7.95
C GLU A 32 -0.15 -17.07 -6.63
N LEU A 33 0.39 -15.85 -6.62
CA LEU A 33 0.52 -15.03 -5.42
C LEU A 33 -0.80 -14.36 -4.99
N PHE A 34 -1.68 -14.06 -5.96
CA PHE A 34 -2.97 -13.41 -5.77
C PHE A 34 -4.09 -14.20 -6.46
N PRO A 35 -4.40 -15.39 -5.94
CA PRO A 35 -5.41 -16.22 -6.56
C PRO A 35 -6.80 -15.57 -6.40
N GLY A 36 -7.57 -15.58 -7.49
CA GLY A 36 -8.75 -14.73 -7.70
C GLY A 36 -8.51 -13.46 -8.54
N ARG A 37 -7.25 -13.18 -8.91
CA ARG A 37 -6.88 -12.12 -9.87
C ARG A 37 -6.80 -12.60 -11.32
N ALA A 38 -6.72 -13.91 -11.55
CA ALA A 38 -6.85 -14.49 -12.89
C ALA A 38 -8.24 -14.11 -13.44
N GLY A 39 -8.24 -13.13 -14.35
CA GLY A 39 -9.47 -12.63 -14.94
C GLY A 39 -10.10 -13.72 -15.79
N VAL A 40 -11.20 -14.30 -15.31
CA VAL A 40 -12.03 -15.17 -16.15
C VAL A 40 -12.55 -14.28 -17.29
N PRO A 41 -12.33 -14.63 -18.57
CA PRO A 41 -12.91 -13.86 -19.67
C PRO A 41 -14.42 -13.77 -19.54
N ARG A 42 -15.01 -12.67 -20.02
CA ARG A 42 -16.48 -12.55 -20.08
C ARG A 42 -17.02 -13.61 -21.02
N SER A 43 -18.08 -14.31 -20.61
CA SER A 43 -18.77 -15.24 -21.50
C SER A 43 -19.69 -14.53 -22.49
N GLY A 44 -20.09 -13.29 -22.19
CA GLY A 44 -21.12 -12.55 -22.93
C GLY A 44 -22.54 -13.00 -22.61
N VAL A 45 -22.71 -14.04 -21.78
CA VAL A 45 -24.02 -14.51 -21.34
C VAL A 45 -24.43 -13.70 -20.12
N ALA A 46 -25.53 -12.96 -20.25
CA ALA A 46 -26.07 -12.16 -19.15
C ALA A 46 -26.54 -13.06 -18.00
N ALA A 47 -26.12 -12.75 -16.78
CA ALA A 47 -26.59 -13.42 -15.58
C ALA A 47 -26.75 -12.42 -14.42
N PRO A 48 -27.81 -12.54 -13.60
CA PRO A 48 -28.00 -11.67 -12.46
C PRO A 48 -26.94 -11.93 -11.39
N LEU A 49 -26.54 -10.90 -10.64
CA LEU A 49 -25.65 -11.05 -9.49
C LEU A 49 -26.46 -11.41 -8.24
N VAL A 50 -25.97 -12.33 -7.41
CA VAL A 50 -26.57 -12.58 -6.10
C VAL A 50 -26.34 -11.41 -5.15
N TYR A 51 -27.22 -11.29 -4.15
CA TYR A 51 -27.02 -10.34 -3.07
C TYR A 51 -25.70 -10.62 -2.33
N VAL A 52 -24.91 -9.57 -2.10
CA VAL A 52 -23.59 -9.70 -1.48
C VAL A 52 -23.70 -9.85 0.04
N SER A 53 -24.72 -9.28 0.68
CA SER A 53 -24.86 -9.28 2.15
C SER A 53 -24.87 -10.69 2.78
N PRO A 54 -25.60 -11.69 2.24
CA PRO A 54 -25.52 -13.06 2.73
C PRO A 54 -24.11 -13.67 2.60
N LEU A 55 -23.39 -13.37 1.51
CA LEU A 55 -22.02 -13.83 1.29
C LEU A 55 -21.06 -13.23 2.32
N MET A 56 -21.25 -11.95 2.67
CA MET A 56 -20.48 -11.30 3.73
C MET A 56 -20.69 -11.99 5.10
N ALA A 57 -21.92 -12.40 5.42
CA ALA A 57 -22.21 -13.14 6.64
C ALA A 57 -21.57 -14.55 6.64
N ILE A 58 -21.51 -15.21 5.48
CA ILE A 58 -20.80 -16.50 5.33
C ILE A 58 -19.29 -16.29 5.52
N ALA A 59 -18.71 -15.29 4.88
CA ALA A 59 -17.28 -14.99 4.99
C ALA A 59 -16.90 -14.60 6.42
N SER A 60 -17.68 -13.73 7.07
CA SER A 60 -17.41 -13.33 8.46
C SER A 60 -17.46 -14.52 9.42
N ARG A 61 -18.43 -15.43 9.28
CA ARG A 61 -18.48 -16.67 10.06
C ARG A 61 -17.27 -17.57 9.81
N THR A 62 -16.81 -17.66 8.56
CA THR A 62 -15.62 -18.44 8.19
C THR A 62 -14.36 -17.89 8.86
N TRP A 63 -14.27 -16.56 9.01
CA TRP A 63 -13.14 -15.88 9.66
C TRP A 63 -13.32 -15.68 11.18
N GLY A 64 -14.16 -16.49 11.84
CA GLY A 64 -14.36 -16.41 13.29
C GLY A 64 -14.98 -15.10 13.77
N GLY A 65 -15.85 -14.48 12.96
CA GLY A 65 -16.51 -13.21 13.26
C GLY A 65 -15.75 -11.97 12.78
N ALA A 66 -14.59 -12.12 12.13
CA ALA A 66 -13.90 -10.97 11.55
C ALA A 66 -14.71 -10.35 10.40
N GLY A 67 -14.64 -9.02 10.26
CA GLY A 67 -15.36 -8.28 9.22
C GLY A 67 -14.73 -8.42 7.82
N VAL A 68 -15.54 -8.16 6.79
CA VAL A 68 -15.09 -7.99 5.40
C VAL A 68 -14.47 -6.60 5.25
N GLY A 69 -13.23 -6.52 4.76
CA GLY A 69 -12.52 -5.26 4.54
C GLY A 69 -12.65 -4.70 3.14
N SER A 70 -12.83 -5.56 2.13
CA SER A 70 -13.09 -5.13 0.76
C SER A 70 -13.88 -6.18 -0.01
N ILE A 71 -14.63 -5.70 -1.01
CA ILE A 71 -15.44 -6.49 -1.93
C ILE A 71 -14.99 -6.14 -3.33
N GLN A 72 -14.68 -7.16 -4.14
CA GLN A 72 -14.36 -6.99 -5.55
C GLN A 72 -15.33 -7.82 -6.37
N VAL A 73 -15.97 -7.20 -7.36
CA VAL A 73 -16.85 -7.88 -8.31
C VAL A 73 -16.21 -7.83 -9.68
N THR A 74 -15.91 -8.99 -10.25
CA THR A 74 -15.38 -9.12 -11.61
C THR A 74 -16.51 -9.54 -12.54
N ASN A 75 -16.50 -9.04 -13.77
CA ASN A 75 -17.51 -9.28 -14.80
C ASN A 75 -18.97 -9.12 -14.32
N PRO A 76 -19.35 -7.98 -13.70
CA PRO A 76 -20.72 -7.80 -13.22
C PRO A 76 -21.73 -7.98 -14.37
N GLY A 77 -22.82 -8.70 -14.08
CA GLY A 77 -23.89 -9.00 -15.05
C GLY A 77 -23.60 -10.13 -16.03
N ASP A 78 -22.48 -10.85 -15.89
CA ASP A 78 -22.10 -11.99 -16.76
C ASP A 78 -22.21 -13.32 -16.01
N SER A 79 -22.37 -14.42 -16.76
CA SER A 79 -22.35 -15.78 -16.18
C SER A 79 -20.99 -16.13 -15.55
N THR A 80 -19.90 -15.47 -15.98
CA THR A 80 -18.56 -15.59 -15.37
C THR A 80 -18.29 -14.58 -14.26
N ALA A 81 -19.32 -13.90 -13.76
CA ALA A 81 -19.16 -12.97 -12.65
C ALA A 81 -18.58 -13.68 -11.42
N THR A 82 -17.66 -13.03 -10.72
CA THR A 82 -17.11 -13.50 -9.44
C THR A 82 -17.17 -12.41 -8.38
N ILE A 83 -17.41 -12.82 -7.14
CA ILE A 83 -17.45 -11.93 -5.97
C ILE A 83 -16.33 -12.38 -5.04
N THR A 84 -15.29 -11.56 -4.92
CA THR A 84 -14.14 -11.81 -4.04
C THR A 84 -14.28 -10.96 -2.78
N LEU A 85 -14.40 -11.63 -1.64
CA LEU A 85 -14.43 -11.00 -0.32
C LEU A 85 -13.07 -11.14 0.35
N ARG A 86 -12.51 -10.04 0.84
CA ARG A 86 -11.24 -10.05 1.58
C ARG A 86 -11.48 -9.69 3.05
N ARG A 87 -10.84 -10.42 3.95
CA ARG A 87 -10.89 -10.17 5.39
C ARG A 87 -10.32 -8.79 5.72
N SER A 88 -10.93 -8.10 6.67
CA SER A 88 -10.43 -6.81 7.15
C SER A 88 -9.04 -6.91 7.77
N ALA A 89 -8.16 -5.99 7.38
CA ALA A 89 -6.84 -5.81 7.99
C ALA A 89 -6.88 -5.00 9.30
N THR A 90 -8.05 -4.58 9.78
CA THR A 90 -8.16 -3.84 11.05
C THR A 90 -7.88 -4.71 12.27
N THR A 91 -8.10 -6.02 12.17
CA THR A 91 -7.91 -6.99 13.26
C THR A 91 -6.64 -7.83 13.12
N ALA A 92 -5.83 -7.58 12.09
CA ALA A 92 -4.63 -8.35 11.79
C ALA A 92 -3.49 -7.43 11.37
N ILE A 93 -2.26 -7.74 11.80
CA ILE A 93 -1.08 -6.96 11.40
C ILE A 93 -0.76 -7.22 9.92
N GLY A 94 -0.98 -8.43 9.40
CA GLY A 94 -0.71 -8.78 8.01
C GLY A 94 -1.60 -8.02 7.01
N ALA A 95 -0.99 -7.42 5.98
CA ALA A 95 -1.70 -6.65 4.96
C ALA A 95 -2.47 -7.50 3.95
N ARG A 96 -2.02 -8.73 3.68
CA ARG A 96 -2.77 -9.64 2.79
C ARG A 96 -3.59 -10.57 3.67
N GLY A 97 -4.87 -10.24 3.81
CA GLY A 97 -5.84 -11.06 4.53
C GLY A 97 -6.29 -12.27 3.72
N GLU A 98 -6.96 -13.18 4.40
CA GLU A 98 -7.69 -14.30 3.79
C GLU A 98 -8.75 -13.77 2.81
N SER A 99 -8.98 -14.50 1.72
CA SER A 99 -10.00 -14.16 0.73
C SER A 99 -10.86 -15.35 0.37
N ILE A 100 -12.13 -15.09 0.07
CA ILE A 100 -13.09 -16.10 -0.34
C ILE A 100 -13.71 -15.64 -1.65
N VAL A 101 -13.76 -16.54 -2.64
CA VAL A 101 -14.29 -16.27 -3.97
C VAL A 101 -15.61 -17.02 -4.15
N PHE A 102 -16.65 -16.30 -4.55
CA PHE A 102 -17.97 -16.85 -4.87
C PHE A 102 -18.30 -16.63 -6.35
N ALA A 103 -19.07 -17.55 -6.93
CA ALA A 103 -19.69 -17.35 -8.23
C ALA A 103 -20.77 -16.26 -8.11
N GLY A 104 -20.68 -15.23 -8.94
CA GLY A 104 -21.60 -14.11 -8.95
C GLY A 104 -23.06 -14.51 -9.21
N PRO A 105 -23.36 -15.42 -10.16
CA PRO A 105 -24.75 -15.79 -10.45
C PRO A 105 -25.43 -16.72 -9.44
N SER A 106 -24.66 -17.63 -8.83
CA SER A 106 -25.20 -18.67 -7.94
C SER A 106 -24.86 -18.49 -6.47
N GLY A 107 -23.90 -17.62 -6.14
CA GLY A 107 -23.34 -17.50 -4.79
C GLY A 107 -22.57 -18.74 -4.34
N LYS A 108 -22.31 -19.71 -5.23
CA LYS A 108 -21.56 -20.92 -4.90
C LYS A 108 -20.13 -20.55 -4.54
N LEU A 109 -19.61 -21.13 -3.46
CA LEU A 109 -18.20 -21.03 -3.11
C LEU A 109 -17.36 -21.64 -4.24
N LEU A 110 -16.49 -20.82 -4.83
CA LEU A 110 -15.54 -21.26 -5.85
C LEU A 110 -14.20 -21.60 -5.19
N ASP A 111 -13.72 -20.71 -4.32
CA ASP A 111 -12.37 -20.84 -3.77
C ASP A 111 -12.22 -20.17 -2.41
N ARG A 112 -11.20 -20.60 -1.66
CA ARG A 112 -10.78 -20.03 -0.37
C ARG A 112 -9.27 -19.96 -0.31
N HIS A 113 -8.75 -18.76 -0.10
CA HIS A 113 -7.33 -18.51 0.01
C HIS A 113 -6.97 -18.01 1.40
N ALA A 114 -6.18 -18.79 2.10
CA ALA A 114 -5.43 -18.35 3.26
C ALA A 114 -4.01 -17.96 2.82
N GLN A 115 -3.30 -17.17 3.65
CA GLN A 115 -1.87 -17.01 3.42
C GLN A 115 -1.15 -18.31 3.75
N GLU A 116 -0.55 -18.92 2.74
CA GLU A 116 0.25 -20.12 2.91
C GLU A 116 1.74 -19.79 2.76
N GLY A 117 2.56 -20.31 3.68
CA GLY A 117 4.02 -20.16 3.66
C GLY A 117 4.58 -19.02 4.52
N GLY A 118 5.70 -19.30 5.22
CA GLY A 118 6.34 -18.36 6.13
C GLY A 118 6.88 -17.09 5.46
N ALA A 119 7.32 -17.18 4.20
CA ALA A 119 7.79 -16.03 3.44
C ALA A 119 6.65 -15.04 3.13
N LEU A 120 5.50 -15.55 2.69
CA LEU A 120 4.31 -14.76 2.40
C LEU A 120 3.76 -14.10 3.67
N ALA A 121 3.69 -14.85 4.77
CA ALA A 121 3.28 -14.34 6.07
C ALA A 121 4.20 -13.21 6.57
N THR A 122 5.51 -13.39 6.48
CA THR A 122 6.50 -12.38 6.88
C THR A 122 6.35 -11.12 6.03
N GLN A 123 6.25 -11.27 4.71
CA GLN A 123 6.07 -10.15 3.80
C GLN A 123 4.75 -9.42 4.05
N SER A 124 3.67 -10.15 4.33
CA SER A 124 2.36 -9.59 4.72
C SER A 124 2.46 -8.71 5.95
N VAL A 125 3.14 -9.17 7.00
CA VAL A 125 3.36 -8.41 8.24
C VAL A 125 4.20 -7.18 7.96
N MET A 126 5.28 -7.29 7.18
CA MET A 126 6.12 -6.14 6.81
C MET A 126 5.31 -5.07 6.07
N VAL A 127 4.51 -5.47 5.08
CA VAL A 127 3.61 -4.56 4.34
C VAL A 127 2.56 -3.95 5.27
N GLY A 128 2.04 -4.72 6.23
CA GLY A 128 1.02 -4.23 7.16
C GLY A 128 1.57 -3.26 8.21
N LEU A 129 2.78 -3.50 8.70
CA LEU A 129 3.55 -2.56 9.52
C LEU A 129 3.85 -1.27 8.74
N HIS A 130 4.13 -1.37 7.44
CA HIS A 130 4.33 -0.20 6.58
C HIS A 130 3.05 0.62 6.40
N ALA A 131 1.93 -0.04 6.12
CA ALA A 131 0.65 0.61 5.85
C ALA A 131 -0.05 1.11 7.13
N GLY A 132 0.26 0.53 8.29
CA GLY A 132 -0.31 0.93 9.59
C GLY A 132 -1.83 0.73 9.71
N ARG A 133 -2.46 -0.11 8.87
CA ARG A 133 -3.93 -0.27 8.81
C ARG A 133 -4.55 -0.85 10.09
N PHE A 134 -3.79 -1.65 10.83
CA PHE A 134 -4.20 -2.23 12.11
C PHE A 134 -4.15 -1.20 13.27
N ALA A 135 -3.51 -0.05 13.07
CA ALA A 135 -3.29 0.92 14.13
C ALA A 135 -4.61 1.59 14.54
N ASN A 136 -4.97 1.40 15.81
CA ASN A 136 -6.02 2.17 16.47
C ASN A 136 -5.58 3.64 16.68
N TRP A 137 -6.48 4.46 17.22
CA TRP A 137 -6.23 5.89 17.41
C TRP A 137 -4.92 6.21 18.14
N GLY A 138 -4.65 5.52 19.26
CA GLY A 138 -3.42 5.72 20.04
C GLY A 138 -2.15 5.35 19.26
N LEU A 139 -2.15 4.18 18.61
CA LEU A 139 -1.03 3.74 17.78
C LEU A 139 -0.78 4.68 16.59
N ARG A 140 -1.82 5.25 16.00
CA ARG A 140 -1.69 6.24 14.91
C ARG A 140 -0.94 7.47 15.38
N TRP A 141 -1.25 8.00 16.57
CA TRP A 141 -0.51 9.12 17.14
C TRP A 141 0.94 8.75 17.47
N LEU A 142 1.18 7.55 18.01
CA LEU A 142 2.55 7.09 18.25
C LEU A 142 3.35 7.00 16.94
N TYR A 143 2.75 6.45 15.88
CA TYR A 143 3.35 6.39 14.53
C TYR A 143 3.63 7.79 13.98
N PHE A 144 2.66 8.70 14.12
CA PHE A 144 2.79 10.08 13.67
C PHE A 144 3.93 10.82 14.40
N LEU A 145 3.96 10.76 15.73
CA LEU A 145 4.99 11.39 16.54
C LEU A 145 6.37 10.77 16.31
N SER A 146 6.44 9.44 16.15
CA SER A 146 7.68 8.76 15.77
C SER A 146 8.17 9.19 14.39
N GLY A 147 7.25 9.42 13.45
CA GLY A 147 7.54 9.96 12.12
C GLY A 147 8.14 11.36 12.22
N ILE A 148 7.50 12.27 12.97
CA ILE A 148 8.02 13.62 13.23
C ILE A 148 9.41 13.56 13.86
N GLY A 149 9.59 12.75 14.91
CA GLY A 149 10.88 12.56 15.57
C GLY A 149 11.96 12.08 14.61
N GLY A 150 11.63 11.11 13.75
CA GLY A 150 12.51 10.64 12.68
C GLY A 150 12.89 11.73 11.68
N THR A 151 11.92 12.55 11.25
CA THR A 151 12.17 13.68 10.34
C THR A 151 13.08 14.73 10.98
N ILE A 152 12.84 15.09 12.24
CA ILE A 152 13.68 16.03 12.99
C ILE A 152 15.11 15.48 13.13
N MET A 153 15.24 14.20 13.48
CA MET A 153 16.54 13.54 13.62
C MET A 153 17.34 13.56 12.30
N VAL A 154 16.70 13.21 11.17
CA VAL A 154 17.35 13.27 9.85
C VAL A 154 17.71 14.71 9.47
N GLY A 155 16.77 15.65 9.62
CA GLY A 155 16.99 17.07 9.27
C GLY A 155 18.13 17.70 10.09
N SER A 156 18.14 17.48 11.40
CA SER A 156 19.21 17.95 12.29
C SER A 156 20.56 17.31 11.96
N GLY A 157 20.59 16.01 11.65
CA GLY A 157 21.80 15.32 11.21
C GLY A 157 22.38 15.92 9.91
N LEU A 158 21.52 16.24 8.94
CA LEU A 158 21.93 16.90 7.69
C LEU A 158 22.50 18.30 7.95
N VAL A 159 21.85 19.10 8.81
CA VAL A 159 22.32 20.45 9.17
C VAL A 159 23.66 20.38 9.88
N LEU A 160 23.80 19.51 10.90
CA LEU A 160 25.04 19.33 11.64
C LEU A 160 26.19 18.86 10.73
N TRP A 161 25.90 17.94 9.80
CA TRP A 161 26.87 17.50 8.81
C TRP A 161 27.32 18.65 7.90
N THR A 162 26.38 19.45 7.39
CA THR A 162 26.69 20.60 6.52
C THR A 162 27.57 21.62 7.26
N VAL A 163 27.22 22.00 8.50
CA VAL A 163 28.02 22.94 9.30
C VAL A 163 29.43 22.39 9.56
N LYS A 164 29.53 21.15 10.02
CA LYS A 164 30.82 20.49 10.30
C LYS A 164 31.69 20.36 9.04
N ARG A 165 31.07 20.06 7.89
CA ARG A 165 31.79 19.90 6.63
C ARG A 165 32.24 21.24 6.07
N ARG A 166 31.44 22.30 6.20
CA ARG A 166 31.80 23.67 5.80
C ARG A 166 33.05 24.17 6.51
N ALA A 167 33.15 23.92 7.81
CA ALA A 167 34.32 24.28 8.62
C ALA A 167 35.62 23.55 8.23
N LYS A 168 35.52 22.45 7.50
CA LYS A 168 36.67 21.66 7.01
C LYS A 168 37.05 21.97 5.55
N LEU A 169 36.36 22.89 4.90
CA LEU A 169 36.70 23.31 3.54
C LEU A 169 37.98 24.16 3.54
N PRO A 170 38.77 24.13 2.46
CA PRO A 170 39.93 25.01 2.30
C PRO A 170 39.58 26.50 2.41
N ASP A 171 38.41 26.88 1.88
CA ASP A 171 37.81 28.21 2.05
C ASP A 171 36.34 28.05 2.50
N PRO A 172 36.02 28.27 3.79
CA PRO A 172 34.66 28.20 4.31
C PRO A 172 33.72 29.32 3.82
N MET A 173 34.28 30.44 3.35
CA MET A 173 33.54 31.60 2.84
C MET A 173 33.18 31.44 1.36
N GLN A 174 34.01 30.72 0.60
CA GLN A 174 33.73 30.36 -0.81
C GLN A 174 33.70 28.85 -1.04
N PRO A 175 32.66 28.15 -0.53
CA PRO A 175 32.51 26.73 -0.79
C PRO A 175 32.36 26.42 -2.29
N HIS A 176 33.03 25.35 -2.73
CA HIS A 176 32.92 24.88 -4.11
C HIS A 176 31.47 24.54 -4.49
N PHE A 177 31.16 24.57 -5.79
CA PHE A 177 29.78 24.42 -6.30
C PHE A 177 29.05 23.19 -5.74
N GLY A 178 29.70 22.03 -5.73
CA GLY A 178 29.08 20.80 -5.20
C GLY A 178 28.61 20.91 -3.75
N PHE A 179 29.36 21.62 -2.89
CA PHE A 179 28.94 21.85 -1.50
C PHE A 179 27.72 22.78 -1.43
N ARG A 180 27.74 23.89 -2.19
CA ARG A 180 26.60 24.82 -2.28
C ARG A 180 25.33 24.15 -2.78
N LEU A 181 25.46 23.20 -3.72
CA LEU A 181 24.34 22.42 -4.22
C LEU A 181 23.74 21.55 -3.10
N VAL A 182 24.57 20.79 -2.37
CA VAL A 182 24.11 19.95 -1.25
C VAL A 182 23.47 20.78 -0.14
N GLU A 183 24.08 21.91 0.24
CA GLU A 183 23.53 22.82 1.25
C GLU A 183 22.13 23.34 0.85
N ARG A 184 21.97 23.79 -0.40
CA ARG A 184 20.67 24.25 -0.92
C ARG A 184 19.65 23.13 -1.03
N LEU A 185 20.05 21.94 -1.49
CA LEU A 185 19.15 20.78 -1.58
C LEU A 185 18.69 20.30 -0.20
N ASN A 186 19.56 20.33 0.81
CA ASN A 186 19.19 20.01 2.18
C ASN A 186 18.12 20.99 2.70
N ILE A 187 18.32 22.29 2.53
CA ILE A 187 17.34 23.32 2.93
C ILE A 187 16.03 23.13 2.16
N ALA A 188 16.11 22.95 0.84
CA ALA A 188 14.95 22.73 -0.02
C ALA A 188 14.17 21.48 0.38
N ALA A 189 14.82 20.38 0.76
CA ALA A 189 14.13 19.17 1.22
C ALA A 189 13.48 19.37 2.58
N ILE A 190 14.21 19.95 3.55
CA ILE A 190 13.72 20.14 4.93
C ILE A 190 12.51 21.08 4.97
N VAL A 191 12.55 22.18 4.22
CA VAL A 191 11.49 23.19 4.22
C VAL A 191 10.45 22.93 3.12
N GLY A 192 10.91 22.52 1.94
CA GLY A 192 10.07 22.37 0.76
C GLY A 192 9.12 21.18 0.83
N LEU A 193 9.49 20.07 1.47
CA LEU A 193 8.56 18.93 1.60
C LEU A 193 7.34 19.26 2.49
N PRO A 194 7.51 19.82 3.71
CA PRO A 194 6.37 20.30 4.50
C PRO A 194 5.58 21.41 3.80
N ALA A 195 6.26 22.36 3.15
CA ALA A 195 5.60 23.43 2.42
C ALA A 195 4.78 22.90 1.23
N GLY A 196 5.30 21.91 0.50
CA GLY A 196 4.62 21.22 -0.59
C GLY A 196 3.37 20.49 -0.10
N LEU A 197 3.44 19.81 1.05
CA LEU A 197 2.28 19.18 1.67
C LEU A 197 1.19 20.20 2.06
N ALA A 198 1.59 21.31 2.69
CA ALA A 198 0.67 22.39 3.04
C ALA A 198 0.04 23.03 1.79
N THR A 199 0.85 23.27 0.76
CA THR A 199 0.39 23.82 -0.53
C THR A 199 -0.57 22.86 -1.22
N TYR A 200 -0.30 21.56 -1.21
CA TYR A 200 -1.19 20.55 -1.75
C TYR A 200 -2.56 20.56 -1.05
N PHE A 201 -2.59 20.61 0.29
CA PHE A 201 -3.86 20.73 1.02
C PHE A 201 -4.59 22.04 0.76
N LEU A 202 -3.86 23.15 0.66
CA LEU A 202 -4.45 24.44 0.34
C LEU A 202 -5.03 24.45 -1.09
N ALA A 203 -4.28 23.93 -2.07
CA ALA A 203 -4.71 23.80 -3.46
C ALA A 203 -5.96 22.93 -3.57
N ASN A 204 -5.99 21.78 -2.89
CA ASN A 204 -7.18 20.93 -2.84
C ASN A 204 -8.40 21.66 -2.25
N ARG A 205 -8.19 22.62 -1.35
CA ARG A 205 -9.27 23.42 -0.77
C ARG A 205 -9.75 24.57 -1.68
N LEU A 206 -8.88 25.08 -2.54
CA LEU A 206 -9.21 26.13 -3.51
C LEU A 206 -10.02 25.62 -4.71
N LEU A 207 -10.00 24.31 -4.99
CA LEU A 207 -10.83 23.72 -6.03
C LEU A 207 -12.33 23.90 -5.72
N PRO A 208 -13.19 24.17 -6.72
CA PRO A 208 -14.65 24.28 -6.54
C PRO A 208 -15.30 22.97 -6.12
N ILE A 209 -16.24 23.00 -5.17
CA ILE A 209 -16.91 21.78 -4.66
C ILE A 209 -17.68 21.07 -5.76
N ALA A 210 -18.27 21.82 -6.69
CA ALA A 210 -19.05 21.30 -7.81
C ALA A 210 -18.22 20.90 -9.05
N MET A 211 -16.88 20.86 -8.94
CA MET A 211 -16.04 20.43 -10.05
C MET A 211 -16.31 18.95 -10.37
N SER A 212 -16.60 18.65 -11.64
CA SER A 212 -16.72 17.27 -12.12
C SER A 212 -15.41 16.52 -11.84
N ASP A 213 -15.53 15.23 -11.52
CA ASP A 213 -14.40 14.32 -11.24
C ASP A 213 -13.51 14.72 -10.05
N ARG A 214 -14.01 15.58 -9.14
CA ARG A 214 -13.24 16.01 -7.96
C ARG A 214 -12.89 14.87 -6.98
N ALA A 215 -13.72 13.84 -6.92
CA ALA A 215 -13.61 12.73 -5.97
C ALA A 215 -13.21 11.40 -6.64
N GLU A 216 -12.98 11.40 -7.95
CA GLU A 216 -12.43 10.28 -8.70
C GLU A 216 -10.89 10.28 -8.62
#